data_AF-A0A3A0E116-F1
#
_entry.id   AF-A0A3A0E116-F1
#
_cell.length_a   1.000
_cell.length_b   1.000
_cell.length_c   1.000
_cell.angle_alpha   90.00
_cell.angle_beta   90.00
_cell.angle_gamma   90.00
#
_symmetry.space_group_name_H-M   'P 1'
#
loop_
_entity.id
_entity.type
_entity.pdbx_description
1 polymer ?
#
loop_
_entity_poly.entity_id
_entity_poly.type
_entity_poly.pdbx_seq_one_letter_code
_entity_poly.pdbx_strand_id
1 'polypeptide(L)' 'MSVDLSPENEQFIDLVVAQGAYSDRKQALDEAVQLLRRRERLRQEINEGLAGDFIPAEEVHERLRKKVAEIEKRIK' A
#
# COMPACT_ATOMS: atom_id res chain seq x y z
N MET A 1 -14.68 22.72 -7.82
CA MET A 1 -13.88 21.97 -8.81
C MET A 1 -14.76 20.87 -9.34
N SER A 2 -15.06 20.88 -10.62
CA SER A 2 -15.76 19.76 -11.27
C SER A 2 -14.67 18.83 -11.80
N VAL A 3 -14.61 17.61 -11.28
CA VAL A 3 -13.75 16.56 -11.85
C VAL A 3 -14.61 15.88 -12.90
N ASP A 4 -14.17 15.91 -14.15
CA ASP A 4 -14.89 15.25 -15.24
C ASP A 4 -14.60 13.75 -15.15
N LEU A 5 -15.55 13.00 -14.59
CA LEU A 5 -15.48 11.55 -14.42
C LEU A 5 -16.31 10.90 -15.52
N SER A 6 -15.95 9.68 -15.90
CA SER A 6 -16.81 8.90 -16.79
C SER A 6 -18.19 8.68 -16.13
N PRO A 7 -19.27 8.59 -16.92
CA PRO A 7 -20.61 8.38 -16.38
C PRO A 7 -20.72 7.16 -15.45
N GLU A 8 -19.96 6.10 -15.72
CA GLU A 8 -19.93 4.89 -14.91
C GLU A 8 -19.33 5.14 -13.52
N ASN A 9 -18.27 5.97 -13.46
CA ASN A 9 -17.63 6.33 -12.20
C ASN A 9 -18.50 7.28 -11.38
N GLU A 10 -19.24 8.18 -12.03
CA GLU A 10 -20.22 9.03 -11.34
C GLU A 10 -21.32 8.17 -10.70
N GLN A 11 -21.91 7.26 -11.47
CA GLN A 11 -22.94 6.34 -10.98
C GLN A 11 -22.43 5.46 -9.83
N PHE A 12 -21.19 4.99 -9.90
CA PHE A 12 -20.58 4.20 -8.84
C PHE A 12 -20.43 5.03 -7.54
N ILE A 13 -19.96 6.27 -7.65
CA ILE A 13 -19.79 7.14 -6.47
C ILE A 13 -21.16 7.45 -5.84
N ASP A 14 -22.15 7.79 -6.67
CA ASP A 14 -23.50 8.06 -6.19
C ASP A 14 -24.12 6.83 -5.50
N LEU A 15 -23.87 5.62 -6.04
CA LEU A 15 -24.32 4.37 -5.45
C LEU A 15 -23.71 4.13 -4.06
N VAL A 16 -22.38 4.28 -3.90
CA VAL A 16 -21.72 4.02 -2.61
C VAL A 16 -22.07 5.07 -1.55
N VAL A 17 -22.34 6.31 -1.96
CA VAL A 17 -22.88 7.35 -1.06
C VAL A 17 -24.32 7.03 -0.67
N ALA A 18 -25.18 6.64 -1.63
CA ALA A 18 -26.56 6.27 -1.36
C ALA A 18 -26.69 5.05 -0.43
N GLN A 19 -25.73 4.12 -0.51
CA GLN A 19 -25.63 2.97 0.41
C GLN A 19 -25.15 3.34 1.81
N GLY A 20 -24.71 4.59 2.03
CA GLY A 20 -24.15 5.06 3.29
C GLY A 20 -22.74 4.55 3.58
N ALA A 21 -22.05 3.98 2.58
CA ALA A 21 -20.63 3.60 2.73
C ALA A 21 -19.74 4.86 2.87
N TYR A 22 -20.18 5.98 2.30
CA TYR A 22 -19.55 7.28 2.41
C TYR A 22 -20.58 8.35 2.77
N SER A 23 -20.15 9.34 3.55
CA SER A 23 -21.03 10.44 4.01
C SER A 23 -21.39 11.38 2.85
N ASP A 24 -20.46 11.58 1.93
CA ASP A 24 -20.64 12.43 0.76
C ASP A 24 -19.71 12.02 -0.40
N ARG A 25 -19.96 12.61 -1.57
CA ARG A 25 -19.17 12.42 -2.79
C ARG A 25 -17.70 12.77 -2.60
N LYS A 26 -17.40 13.80 -1.79
CA LYS A 26 -16.04 14.26 -1.56
C LYS A 26 -15.24 13.21 -0.79
N GLN A 27 -15.82 12.61 0.25
CA GLN A 27 -15.18 11.56 1.03
C GLN A 27 -14.85 10.34 0.16
N ALA A 28 -15.78 9.92 -0.70
CA ALA A 28 -15.54 8.81 -1.63
C ALA A 28 -14.40 9.11 -2.62
N LEU A 29 -14.33 10.34 -3.13
CA LEU A 29 -13.26 10.78 -4.03
C LEU A 29 -11.90 10.89 -3.32
N ASP A 30 -11.88 11.42 -2.10
CA ASP A 30 -10.65 11.52 -1.30
C ASP A 30 -10.09 10.11 -1.02
N GLU A 31 -10.93 9.14 -0.69
CA GLU A 31 -10.51 7.75 -0.51
C GLU A 31 -10.01 7.12 -1.83
N ALA A 32 -10.70 7.34 -2.94
CA ALA A 32 -10.23 6.88 -4.26
C ALA A 32 -8.82 7.40 -4.60
N VAL A 33 -8.55 8.69 -4.31
CA VAL A 33 -7.22 9.28 -4.49
C VAL A 33 -6.20 8.68 -3.53
N GLN A 34 -6.56 8.40 -2.28
CA GLN A 34 -5.66 7.73 -1.33
C GLN A 34 -5.29 6.31 -1.79
N LEU A 35 -6.26 5.54 -2.29
CA LEU A 35 -6.03 4.21 -2.84
C LEU A 35 -5.09 4.25 -4.05
N LEU A 36 -5.29 5.22 -4.96
CA LEU A 36 -4.40 5.41 -6.09
C LEU A 36 -2.97 5.77 -5.66
N ARG A 37 -2.81 6.68 -4.71
CA ARG A 37 -1.49 7.03 -4.15
C ARG A 37 -0.80 5.83 -3.51
N ARG A 38 -1.55 5.02 -2.76
CA ARG A 38 -1.03 3.79 -2.12
C ARG A 38 -0.59 2.78 -3.17
N ARG A 39 -1.39 2.60 -4.23
CA ARG A 39 -1.04 1.71 -5.36
C ARG A 39 0.27 2.15 -6.02
N GLU A 40 0.42 3.44 -6.33
CA GLU A 40 1.64 3.92 -6.98
C GLU A 40 2.86 3.79 -6.07
N ARG A 41 2.71 4.06 -4.76
CA ARG A 41 3.78 3.81 -3.79
C ARG A 41 4.19 2.33 -3.75
N LEU A 42 3.24 1.41 -3.67
CA LEU A 42 3.53 -0.03 -3.67
C LEU A 42 4.25 -0.47 -4.95
N ARG A 43 3.87 0.08 -6.12
CA ARG A 43 4.58 -0.21 -7.37
C ARG A 43 6.01 0.30 -7.35
N GLN A 44 6.25 1.48 -6.79
CA GLN A 44 7.60 2.01 -6.60
C GLN A 44 8.42 1.11 -5.67
N GLU A 45 7.91 0.78 -4.49
CA GLU A 45 8.57 -0.09 -3.51
C GLU A 45 8.91 -1.47 -4.10
N ILE A 46 7.99 -2.08 -4.87
CA ILE A 46 8.23 -3.35 -5.57
C ILE A 46 9.34 -3.19 -6.61
N ASN A 47 9.27 -2.15 -7.46
CA ASN A 47 10.27 -1.94 -8.49
C ASN A 47 11.66 -1.66 -7.90
N GLU A 48 11.73 -0.89 -6.81
CA GLU A 48 12.96 -0.65 -6.06
C GLU A 48 13.51 -1.95 -5.47
N GLY A 49 12.64 -2.78 -4.87
CA GLY A 49 13.03 -4.09 -4.35
C GLY A 49 13.51 -5.07 -5.44
N LEU A 50 12.98 -4.96 -6.65
CA LEU A 50 13.38 -5.79 -7.79
C LEU A 50 14.63 -5.28 -8.54
N ALA A 51 14.99 -4.01 -8.38
CA ALA A 51 16.13 -3.41 -9.06
C ALA A 51 17.48 -3.72 -8.38
N GLY A 52 17.46 -4.25 -7.15
CA GLY A 52 18.65 -4.58 -6.37
C GLY A 52 19.18 -6.00 -6.58
N ASP A 53 20.32 -6.28 -5.95
CA ASP A 53 20.87 -7.63 -5.88
C ASP A 53 20.03 -8.50 -4.95
N PHE A 54 19.61 -9.67 -5.43
CA PHE A 54 18.89 -10.65 -4.63
C PHE A 54 19.87 -11.48 -3.79
N ILE A 55 19.55 -11.65 -2.51
CA ILE A 55 20.27 -12.54 -1.62
C ILE A 55 19.46 -13.84 -1.49
N PRO A 56 20.08 -15.03 -1.61
CA PRO A 56 19.40 -16.29 -1.37
C PRO A 56 18.73 -16.31 0.01
N ALA A 57 17.52 -16.89 0.09
CA ALA A 57 16.72 -16.88 1.30
C ALA A 57 17.44 -17.55 2.48
N GLU A 58 18.18 -18.62 2.21
CA GLU A 58 18.98 -19.37 3.18
C GLU A 58 20.00 -18.46 3.86
N GLU A 59 20.68 -17.62 3.08
CA GLU A 59 21.67 -16.67 3.58
C GLU A 59 21.03 -15.57 4.44
N VAL A 60 19.87 -15.06 4.03
CA VAL A 60 19.09 -14.10 4.84
C VAL A 60 18.72 -14.71 6.19
N HIS A 61 18.20 -15.94 6.20
CA HIS A 61 17.82 -16.63 7.43
C HIS A 61 19.01 -16.92 8.34
N GLU A 62 20.16 -17.31 7.78
CA GLU A 62 21.37 -17.54 8.56
C GLU A 62 21.86 -16.25 9.22
N ARG A 63 21.93 -15.14 8.46
CA ARG A 63 22.31 -13.82 8.96
C ARG A 63 21.37 -13.35 10.07
N LEU A 64 20.05 -13.54 9.91
CA LEU A 64 19.06 -13.18 10.93
C LEU A 64 19.24 -13.99 12.21
N ARG A 65 19.45 -15.31 12.13
CA ARG A 65 19.68 -16.15 13.32
C ARG A 65 20.92 -15.73 14.10
N LYS A 66 22.02 -15.42 13.39
CA LYS A 66 23.25 -14.92 14.02
C LYS A 66 23.00 -13.62 14.78
N LYS A 67 22.30 -12.67 14.15
CA LYS A 67 21.98 -11.38 14.76
C LYS A 67 21.08 -11.49 15.99
N VAL A 68 20.08 -12.39 15.96
CA VAL A 68 19.24 -12.68 17.13
C VAL A 68 20.07 -13.23 18.29
N ALA A 69 20.92 -14.24 18.03
CA ALA A 69 21.77 -14.83 19.06
C ALA A 69 22.76 -13.82 19.68
N GLU A 70 23.27 -12.86 18.91
CA GLU A 70 24.09 -11.75 19.42
C GLU A 70 23.31 -10.82 20.34
N ILE A 71 22.07 -10.46 19.97
CA ILE A 71 21.21 -9.61 20.80
C ILE A 71 20.89 -10.31 22.12
N GLU A 72 20.53 -11.60 22.09
CA GLU A 72 20.24 -12.38 23.29
C GLU A 72 21.43 -12.43 24.26
N LYS A 73 22.65 -12.56 23.74
CA LYS A 73 23.89 -12.53 24.54
C LYS A 73 24.18 -11.17 25.18
N ARG A 74 23.64 -10.08 24.64
CA ARG A 74 23.83 -8.72 25.20
C ARG A 74 22.80 -8.36 26.26
N ILE A 75 21.68 -9.10 26.32
CA ILE A 75 20.58 -8.86 27.25
C ILE A 75 20.68 -9.78 28.48
N LYS A 76 21.40 -10.90 28.38
CA LYS A 76 21.80 -11.75 29.51
C LYS A 76 23.08 -11.25 30.17
#